data_AF-A0A963MGE9-F1
#
_entry.id   AF-A0A963MGE9-F1
#
_cell.length_a   1.000
_cell.length_b   1.000
_cell.length_c   1.000
_cell.angle_alpha   90.00
_cell.angle_beta   90.00
_cell.angle_gamma   90.00
#
_symmetry.space_group_name_H-M   'P 1'
#
loop_
_entity.id
_entity.type
_entity.pdbx_description
1 polymer ?
#
loop_
_entity_poly.entity_id
_entity_poly.type
_entity_poly.pdbx_seq_one_letter_code
_entity_poly.pdbx_strand_id
1 'polypeptide(L)'
;KVHGISNEFLRDKPKFAEVADDILRYLEGAELIIHNAAFDVGFLDKELERLGRPQLASFVDKVTDTLAMAKELYPGKRNSLDALCDRLGVDNSGRTLHGALLDAELLADVYINLTRGQEALLIDLGSVGAEGGGATRADLSGFDLPVLAASEAELAAHARVLAEIDKASGGKTVWPAADRPSAEAVA
;
A
#
# COMPACT_ATOMS: atom_id res chain seq x y z
N LYS A 1 -11.39 -30.60 0.48
CA LYS A 1 -10.06 -31.23 0.30
C LYS A 1 -9.15 -30.14 -0.25
N VAL A 2 -8.07 -29.79 0.46
CA VAL A 2 -7.27 -28.58 0.14
C VAL A 2 -6.24 -28.87 -0.97
N HIS A 3 -5.37 -29.87 -0.78
CA HIS A 3 -4.22 -30.13 -1.67
C HIS A 3 -4.28 -31.44 -2.47
N GLY A 4 -5.31 -32.27 -2.30
CA GLY A 4 -5.48 -33.52 -3.06
C GLY A 4 -4.47 -34.64 -2.76
N ILE A 5 -3.36 -34.36 -2.06
CA ILE A 5 -2.33 -35.33 -1.68
C ILE A 5 -2.91 -36.44 -0.79
N SER A 6 -2.71 -37.71 -1.19
CA SER A 6 -3.11 -38.90 -0.44
C SER A 6 -1.93 -39.50 0.33
N ASN A 7 -2.22 -40.18 1.45
CA ASN A 7 -1.18 -40.91 2.19
C ASN A 7 -0.50 -41.99 1.32
N GLU A 8 -1.21 -42.54 0.33
CA GLU A 8 -0.64 -43.51 -0.61
C GLU A 8 0.39 -42.90 -1.54
N PHE A 9 0.13 -41.68 -2.06
CA PHE A 9 1.08 -40.95 -2.91
C PHE A 9 2.38 -40.57 -2.17
N LEU A 10 2.33 -40.43 -0.85
CA LEU A 10 3.47 -40.05 -0.02
C LEU A 10 4.32 -41.24 0.47
N ARG A 11 3.89 -42.50 0.28
CA ARG A 11 4.58 -43.66 0.88
C ARG A 11 5.99 -43.88 0.36
N ASP A 12 6.22 -43.54 -0.90
CA ASP A 12 7.47 -43.73 -1.63
C ASP A 12 8.35 -42.46 -1.66
N LYS A 13 7.90 -41.37 -1.00
CA LYS A 13 8.60 -40.09 -1.00
C LYS A 13 9.62 -40.03 0.15
N PRO A 14 10.75 -39.32 -0.04
CA PRO A 14 11.76 -39.21 0.99
C PRO A 14 11.20 -38.50 2.23
N LYS A 15 11.70 -38.87 3.40
CA LYS A 15 11.42 -38.13 4.63
C LYS A 15 12.16 -36.80 4.61
N PHE A 16 11.66 -35.84 5.38
CA PHE A 16 12.29 -34.52 5.50
C PHE A 16 13.79 -34.61 5.86
N ALA A 17 14.16 -35.50 6.77
CA ALA A 17 15.55 -35.73 7.18
C ALA A 17 16.50 -36.07 6.02
N GLU A 18 15.99 -36.70 4.96
CA GLU A 18 16.79 -37.15 3.81
C GLU A 18 17.03 -36.00 2.80
N VAL A 19 16.21 -34.95 2.84
CA VAL A 19 16.25 -33.81 1.91
C VAL A 19 16.57 -32.47 2.59
N ALA A 20 16.64 -32.45 3.92
CA ALA A 20 16.80 -31.23 4.71
C ALA A 20 18.06 -30.44 4.31
N ASP A 21 19.20 -31.10 4.15
CA ASP A 21 20.45 -30.43 3.81
C ASP A 21 20.42 -29.82 2.39
N ASP A 22 19.73 -30.45 1.44
CA ASP A 22 19.55 -29.90 0.09
C ASP A 22 18.58 -28.71 0.08
N ILE A 23 17.52 -28.77 0.89
CA ILE A 23 16.60 -27.64 1.07
C ILE A 23 17.33 -26.46 1.71
N LEU A 24 18.08 -26.68 2.79
CA LEU A 24 18.82 -25.61 3.46
C LEU A 24 19.84 -24.97 2.52
N ARG A 25 20.55 -25.77 1.72
CA ARG A 25 21.48 -25.27 0.69
C ARG A 25 20.77 -24.43 -0.38
N TYR A 26 19.56 -24.81 -0.77
CA TYR A 26 18.77 -24.06 -1.74
C TYR A 26 18.28 -22.72 -1.18
N LEU A 27 17.97 -22.64 0.11
CA LEU A 27 17.48 -21.43 0.77
C LEU A 27 18.60 -20.52 1.31
N GLU A 28 19.84 -20.99 1.31
CA GLU A 28 20.97 -20.28 1.92
C GLU A 28 21.15 -18.87 1.33
N GLY A 29 21.05 -17.85 2.19
CA GLY A 29 21.18 -16.44 1.80
C GLY A 29 20.02 -15.88 0.96
N ALA A 30 18.91 -16.61 0.81
CA ALA A 30 17.76 -16.15 0.06
C ALA A 30 16.80 -15.28 0.91
N GLU A 31 16.01 -14.42 0.26
CA GLU A 31 14.81 -13.84 0.83
C GLU A 31 13.61 -14.76 0.56
N LEU A 32 12.97 -15.25 1.62
CA LEU A 32 11.79 -16.09 1.52
C LEU A 32 10.53 -15.24 1.49
N ILE A 33 9.83 -15.29 0.36
CA ILE A 33 8.53 -14.63 0.17
C ILE A 33 7.45 -15.69 0.41
N ILE A 34 6.70 -15.55 1.50
CA ILE A 34 5.70 -16.54 1.92
C ILE A 34 4.36 -15.84 2.18
N HIS A 35 3.25 -16.48 1.81
CA HIS A 35 1.92 -16.00 2.16
C HIS A 35 1.46 -16.63 3.46
N ASN A 36 1.33 -15.84 4.53
CA ASN A 36 1.12 -16.32 5.90
C ASN A 36 2.37 -17.04 6.47
N ALA A 37 3.52 -16.36 6.41
CA ALA A 37 4.85 -16.90 6.74
C ALA A 37 4.93 -17.65 8.07
N ALA A 38 4.16 -17.24 9.08
CA ALA A 38 4.14 -17.90 10.40
C ALA A 38 3.78 -19.40 10.32
N PHE A 39 2.99 -19.82 9.34
CA PHE A 39 2.64 -21.22 9.15
C PHE A 39 3.84 -22.03 8.65
N ASP A 40 4.36 -21.70 7.46
CA ASP A 40 5.44 -22.45 6.82
C ASP A 40 6.75 -22.40 7.62
N VAL A 41 7.11 -21.23 8.16
CA VAL A 41 8.30 -21.08 9.02
C VAL A 41 8.17 -21.95 10.27
N GLY A 42 6.98 -21.96 10.90
CA GLY A 42 6.74 -22.79 12.09
C GLY A 42 6.86 -24.29 11.79
N PHE A 43 6.42 -24.73 10.61
CA PHE A 43 6.61 -26.13 10.18
C PHE A 43 8.08 -26.47 9.93
N LEU A 44 8.80 -25.63 9.19
CA LEU A 44 10.21 -25.83 8.89
C LEU A 44 11.07 -25.82 10.16
N ASP A 45 10.86 -24.86 11.05
CA ASP A 45 11.56 -24.77 12.32
C ASP A 45 11.33 -26.02 13.18
N LYS A 46 10.10 -26.56 13.19
CA LYS A 46 9.81 -27.76 13.97
C LYS A 46 10.49 -29.01 13.41
N GLU A 47 10.55 -29.15 12.09
CA GLU A 47 11.27 -30.26 11.47
C GLU A 47 12.80 -30.11 11.62
N LEU A 48 13.33 -28.89 11.57
CA LEU A 48 14.75 -28.61 11.85
C LEU A 48 15.11 -28.90 13.31
N GLU A 49 14.25 -28.53 14.26
CA GLU A 49 14.42 -28.84 15.70
C GLU A 49 14.53 -30.35 15.93
N ARG A 50 13.69 -31.15 15.25
CA ARG A 50 13.73 -32.62 15.34
C ARG A 50 15.04 -33.23 14.82
N LEU A 51 15.73 -32.53 13.91
CA LEU A 51 17.04 -32.91 13.40
C LEU A 51 18.20 -32.31 14.20
N GLY A 52 17.92 -31.56 15.27
CA GLY A 52 18.92 -30.85 16.06
C GLY A 52 19.62 -29.73 15.29
N ARG A 53 18.93 -29.13 14.30
CA ARG A 53 19.44 -28.02 13.49
C ARG A 53 18.99 -26.65 14.05
N PRO A 54 19.73 -25.57 13.77
CA PRO A 54 19.25 -24.20 14.02
C PRO A 54 17.93 -23.89 13.34
N GLN A 55 17.24 -22.83 13.79
CA GLN A 55 16.02 -22.32 13.15
C GLN A 55 16.33 -21.83 11.72
N LEU A 56 15.30 -21.84 10.87
CA LEU A 56 15.36 -21.43 9.46
C LEU A 56 15.96 -20.04 9.29
N ALA A 57 15.65 -19.11 10.19
CA ALA A 57 16.17 -17.74 10.21
C ALA A 57 17.71 -17.65 10.31
N SER A 58 18.39 -18.74 10.68
CA SER A 58 19.87 -18.80 10.71
C SER A 58 20.49 -19.06 9.34
N PHE A 59 19.69 -19.49 8.36
CA PHE A 59 20.15 -19.89 7.03
C PHE A 59 19.74 -18.91 5.92
N VAL A 60 18.65 -18.17 6.14
CA VAL A 60 18.07 -17.26 5.14
C VAL A 60 18.37 -15.81 5.51
N ASP A 61 18.43 -14.93 4.50
CA ASP A 61 18.68 -13.50 4.73
C ASP A 61 17.47 -12.82 5.38
N LYS A 62 16.28 -13.12 4.83
CA LYS A 62 15.04 -12.47 5.26
C LYS A 62 13.82 -13.34 4.99
N VAL A 63 12.79 -13.18 5.80
CA VAL A 63 11.45 -13.74 5.55
C VAL A 63 10.45 -12.60 5.43
N THR A 64 9.75 -12.56 4.29
CA THR A 64 8.76 -11.55 3.95
C THR A 64 7.37 -12.17 3.88
N ASP A 65 6.47 -11.72 4.76
CA ASP A 65 5.07 -12.16 4.79
C ASP A 65 4.19 -11.30 3.88
N THR A 66 3.82 -11.86 2.73
CA THR A 66 2.94 -11.18 1.76
C THR A 66 1.52 -10.98 2.27
N LEU A 67 1.06 -11.77 3.25
CA LEU A 67 -0.25 -11.55 3.86
C LEU A 67 -0.24 -10.27 4.72
N ALA A 68 0.86 -10.02 5.43
CA ALA A 68 1.05 -8.78 6.17
C ALA A 68 1.09 -7.58 5.20
N MET A 69 1.88 -7.68 4.12
CA MET A 69 1.92 -6.66 3.06
C MET A 69 0.54 -6.39 2.47
N ALA A 70 -0.21 -7.44 2.13
CA ALA A 70 -1.56 -7.30 1.57
C ALA A 70 -2.57 -6.68 2.55
N LYS A 71 -2.43 -6.93 3.86
CA LYS A 71 -3.26 -6.30 4.91
C LYS A 71 -3.00 -4.81 5.04
N GLU A 72 -1.75 -4.39 4.85
CA GLU A 72 -1.37 -2.98 4.86
C GLU A 72 -1.88 -2.25 3.61
N LEU A 73 -1.71 -2.83 2.42
CA LEU A 73 -2.21 -2.25 1.17
C LEU A 73 -3.74 -2.25 1.08
N TYR A 74 -4.39 -3.28 1.61
CA TYR A 74 -5.84 -3.48 1.50
C TYR A 74 -6.48 -3.77 2.86
N PRO A 75 -6.55 -2.77 3.75
CA PRO A 75 -7.12 -2.94 5.08
C PRO A 75 -8.62 -3.26 4.99
N GLY A 76 -9.07 -4.23 5.79
CA GLY A 76 -10.48 -4.65 5.87
C GLY A 76 -10.99 -5.46 4.66
N LYS A 77 -10.12 -5.80 3.69
CA LYS A 77 -10.47 -6.65 2.55
C LYS A 77 -10.01 -8.09 2.77
N ARG A 78 -10.55 -9.01 1.97
CA ARG A 78 -10.03 -10.38 1.88
C ARG A 78 -8.66 -10.32 1.21
N ASN A 79 -7.66 -10.85 1.89
CA ASN A 79 -6.26 -10.88 1.46
C ASN A 79 -5.71 -12.32 1.39
N SER A 80 -6.58 -13.29 1.14
CA SER A 80 -6.15 -14.64 0.76
C SER A 80 -5.51 -14.61 -0.63
N LEU A 81 -4.61 -15.55 -0.92
CA LEU A 81 -3.95 -15.65 -2.23
C LEU A 81 -4.95 -15.58 -3.39
N ASP A 82 -6.05 -16.34 -3.35
CA ASP A 82 -7.12 -16.28 -4.36
C ASP A 82 -7.70 -14.88 -4.55
N ALA A 83 -7.94 -14.16 -3.45
CA ALA A 83 -8.51 -12.81 -3.50
C ALA A 83 -7.51 -11.79 -4.04
N LEU A 84 -6.21 -12.06 -3.89
CA LEU A 84 -5.15 -11.25 -4.48
C LEU A 84 -4.98 -11.55 -5.96
N CYS A 85 -5.05 -12.81 -6.39
CA CYS A 85 -5.04 -13.18 -7.81
C CYS A 85 -6.18 -12.50 -8.56
N ASP A 86 -7.41 -12.60 -8.03
CA ASP A 86 -8.59 -11.96 -8.63
C ASP A 86 -8.44 -10.43 -8.70
N ARG A 87 -7.87 -9.80 -7.67
CA ARG A 87 -7.70 -8.34 -7.59
C ARG A 87 -6.62 -7.81 -8.53
N LEU A 88 -5.52 -8.54 -8.64
CA LEU A 88 -4.33 -8.13 -9.38
C LEU A 88 -4.35 -8.64 -10.82
N GLY A 89 -5.40 -9.38 -11.22
CA GLY A 89 -5.55 -9.90 -12.57
C GLY A 89 -4.57 -11.04 -12.89
N VAL A 90 -4.16 -11.80 -11.88
CA VAL A 90 -3.30 -12.98 -12.06
C VAL A 90 -4.19 -14.17 -12.41
N ASP A 91 -3.90 -14.83 -13.52
CA ASP A 91 -4.69 -15.98 -13.99
C ASP A 91 -4.47 -17.20 -13.08
N ASN A 92 -5.54 -17.63 -12.41
CA ASN A 92 -5.57 -18.82 -11.56
C ASN A 92 -6.36 -19.98 -12.21
N SER A 93 -6.69 -19.91 -13.51
CA SER A 93 -7.53 -20.91 -14.20
C SER A 93 -6.95 -22.33 -14.21
N GLY A 94 -5.63 -22.48 -14.10
CA GLY A 94 -4.95 -23.78 -13.92
C GLY A 94 -5.12 -24.40 -12.53
N ARG A 95 -5.65 -23.65 -11.55
CA ARG A 95 -5.72 -24.04 -10.14
C ARG A 95 -7.00 -24.84 -9.84
N THR A 96 -6.98 -26.14 -10.13
CA THR A 96 -8.06 -27.06 -9.71
C THR A 96 -7.90 -27.58 -8.28
N LEU A 97 -6.66 -27.65 -7.77
CA LEU A 97 -6.31 -28.04 -6.39
C LEU A 97 -5.16 -27.15 -5.88
N HIS A 98 -5.04 -26.98 -4.55
CA HIS A 98 -3.94 -26.21 -3.95
C HIS A 98 -2.66 -27.04 -3.99
N GLY A 99 -1.78 -26.75 -4.94
CA GLY A 99 -0.47 -27.38 -5.05
C GLY A 99 0.61 -26.40 -4.62
N ALA A 100 1.54 -26.82 -3.76
CA ALA A 100 2.59 -25.93 -3.24
C ALA A 100 3.40 -25.23 -4.36
N LEU A 101 3.68 -25.95 -5.46
CA LEU A 101 4.40 -25.39 -6.61
C LEU A 101 3.59 -24.30 -7.33
N LEU A 102 2.33 -24.61 -7.69
CA LEU A 102 1.45 -23.65 -8.35
C LEU A 102 1.15 -22.45 -7.47
N ASP A 103 0.98 -22.66 -6.17
CA ASP A 103 0.76 -21.59 -5.20
C ASP A 103 2.01 -20.70 -5.06
N ALA A 104 3.21 -21.26 -5.17
CA ALA A 104 4.45 -20.49 -5.20
C ALA A 104 4.60 -19.65 -6.49
N GLU A 105 4.21 -20.21 -7.65
CA GLU A 105 4.19 -19.48 -8.92
C GLU A 105 3.19 -18.31 -8.87
N LEU A 106 1.96 -18.56 -8.41
CA LEU A 106 0.94 -17.51 -8.25
C LEU A 106 1.38 -16.45 -7.23
N LEU A 107 2.01 -16.87 -6.14
CA LEU A 107 2.53 -15.94 -5.14
C LEU A 107 3.63 -15.05 -5.72
N ALA A 108 4.49 -15.56 -6.61
CA ALA A 108 5.51 -14.76 -7.27
C ALA A 108 4.85 -13.66 -8.12
N ASP A 109 3.84 -13.98 -8.93
CA ASP A 109 3.11 -13.00 -9.72
C ASP A 109 2.37 -11.98 -8.86
N VAL A 110 1.71 -12.44 -7.78
CA VAL A 110 1.04 -11.56 -6.82
C VAL A 110 2.04 -10.64 -6.14
N TYR A 111 3.18 -11.15 -5.68
CA TYR A 111 4.22 -10.36 -5.03
C TYR A 111 4.81 -9.31 -5.96
N ILE A 112 5.09 -9.68 -7.22
CA ILE A 112 5.51 -8.72 -8.24
C ILE A 112 4.44 -7.64 -8.38
N ASN A 113 3.16 -7.97 -8.49
CA ASN A 113 2.11 -6.96 -8.63
C ASN A 113 1.91 -6.10 -7.38
N LEU A 114 2.11 -6.65 -6.17
CA LEU A 114 2.08 -5.89 -4.91
C LEU A 114 3.24 -4.90 -4.80
N THR A 115 4.41 -5.26 -5.32
CA THR A 115 5.63 -4.44 -5.28
C THR A 115 5.82 -3.59 -6.52
N ARG A 116 5.11 -3.88 -7.61
CA ARG A 116 5.28 -3.24 -8.92
C ARG A 116 5.05 -1.74 -8.88
N GLY A 117 4.46 -1.19 -7.82
CA GLY A 117 4.29 0.24 -7.65
C GLY A 117 3.56 0.83 -8.85
N GLN A 118 2.26 1.08 -8.71
CA GLN A 118 1.92 2.42 -9.13
C GLN A 118 2.78 3.30 -8.22
N GLU A 119 3.85 3.89 -8.76
CA GLU A 119 4.08 5.28 -8.43
C GLU A 119 2.75 5.93 -8.75
N ALA A 120 1.84 5.91 -7.78
CA ALA A 120 0.82 6.91 -7.69
C ALA A 120 1.60 8.18 -7.99
N LEU A 121 1.15 8.96 -8.96
CA LEU A 121 1.45 10.36 -9.03
C LEU A 121 0.96 10.95 -7.70
N LEU A 122 1.69 10.64 -6.62
CA LEU A 122 1.72 11.30 -5.36
C LEU A 122 2.35 12.61 -5.77
N ILE A 123 1.47 13.55 -6.16
CA ILE A 123 1.65 14.93 -5.74
C ILE A 123 2.17 14.81 -4.31
N ASP A 124 3.41 15.28 -4.10
CA ASP A 124 4.09 15.32 -2.83
C ASP A 124 3.19 15.99 -1.78
N LEU A 125 2.28 15.22 -1.19
CA LEU A 125 1.74 15.52 0.12
C LEU A 125 2.76 14.95 1.07
N GLY A 126 3.82 15.73 1.29
CA GLY A 126 4.90 15.41 2.19
C GLY A 126 4.36 14.73 3.45
N SER A 127 4.98 13.61 3.81
CA SER A 127 4.63 12.81 4.97
C SER A 127 4.43 13.71 6.18
N VAL A 128 3.19 13.84 6.65
CA VAL A 128 2.92 14.43 7.97
C VAL A 128 3.29 13.37 9.00
N GLY A 129 4.60 13.23 9.21
CA GLY A 129 5.14 12.42 10.28
C GLY A 129 4.59 12.94 11.60
N ALA A 130 4.00 12.03 12.38
CA ALA A 130 3.55 12.26 13.74
C ALA A 130 4.74 12.41 14.70
N GLU A 131 5.56 13.42 14.46
CA GLU A 131 6.43 14.00 15.49
C GLU A 131 5.87 15.37 15.85
N GLY A 132 5.83 15.68 17.14
CA GLY A 132 5.32 16.94 17.68
C GLY A 132 6.16 18.15 17.29
N GLY A 133 6.14 18.52 16.02
CA GLY A 133 6.57 19.82 15.53
C GLY A 133 5.40 20.79 15.66
N GLY A 134 5.35 21.52 16.77
CA GLY A 134 4.46 22.67 16.87
C GLY A 134 4.68 23.54 15.64
N ALA A 135 3.63 23.78 14.86
CA ALA A 135 3.68 24.73 13.76
C ALA A 135 4.30 26.02 14.32
N THR A 136 5.52 26.35 13.90
CA THR A 136 6.12 27.62 14.23
C THR A 136 5.21 28.65 13.61
N ARG A 137 4.43 29.33 14.46
CA ARG A 137 3.72 30.53 14.05
C ARG A 137 4.79 31.52 13.63
N ALA A 138 5.01 31.64 12.33
CA ALA A 138 5.88 32.67 11.78
C ALA A 138 5.21 34.02 12.06
N ASP A 139 5.89 34.86 12.83
CA ASP A 139 5.46 36.24 13.02
C ASP A 139 5.81 37.04 11.76
N LEU A 140 4.77 37.40 11.00
CA LEU A 140 4.90 38.14 9.75
C LEU A 140 4.67 39.65 9.95
N SER A 141 4.47 40.13 11.19
CA SER A 141 4.18 41.53 11.49
C SER A 141 5.33 42.49 11.15
N GLY A 142 6.54 41.98 10.98
CA GLY A 142 7.72 42.75 10.58
C GLY A 142 7.87 42.98 9.06
N PHE A 143 7.01 42.39 8.23
CA PHE A 143 7.06 42.57 6.78
C PHE A 143 6.05 43.62 6.32
N ASP A 144 6.54 44.69 5.69
CA ASP A 144 5.71 45.62 4.95
C ASP A 144 5.59 45.14 3.50
N LEU A 145 4.47 44.46 3.19
CA LEU A 145 4.22 43.86 1.89
C LEU A 145 3.30 44.75 1.06
N PRO A 146 3.64 45.06 -0.20
CA PRO A 146 2.78 45.87 -1.05
C PRO A 146 1.48 45.13 -1.37
N VAL A 147 0.34 45.77 -1.10
CA VAL A 147 -0.98 45.29 -1.52
C VAL A 147 -1.23 45.75 -2.95
N LEU A 148 -1.24 44.80 -3.90
CA LEU A 148 -1.58 45.07 -5.29
C LEU A 148 -3.10 44.95 -5.47
N ALA A 149 -3.77 46.08 -5.63
CA ALA A 149 -5.21 46.11 -5.91
C ALA A 149 -5.51 45.67 -7.35
N ALA A 150 -6.69 45.08 -7.55
CA ALA A 150 -7.18 44.77 -8.89
C ALA A 150 -7.36 46.07 -9.70
N SER A 151 -6.97 46.01 -10.97
CA SER A 151 -7.18 47.09 -11.93
C SER A 151 -8.67 47.27 -12.27
N GLU A 152 -9.02 48.44 -12.82
CA GLU A 152 -10.40 48.71 -13.28
C GLU A 152 -10.87 47.69 -14.33
N ALA A 153 -9.96 47.22 -15.18
CA ALA A 153 -10.26 46.20 -16.18
C ALA A 153 -10.60 44.84 -15.54
N GLU A 154 -9.88 44.44 -14.50
CA GLU A 154 -10.12 43.20 -13.74
C GLU A 154 -11.41 43.28 -12.93
N LEU A 155 -11.70 44.42 -12.31
CA LEU A 155 -12.98 44.66 -11.61
C LEU A 155 -14.17 44.59 -12.57
N ALA A 156 -14.04 45.20 -13.76
CA ALA A 156 -15.08 45.13 -14.79
C ALA A 156 -15.26 43.70 -15.32
N ALA A 157 -14.17 42.94 -15.49
CA ALA A 157 -14.24 41.53 -15.88
C ALA A 157 -14.92 40.69 -14.80
N HIS A 158 -14.56 40.89 -13.53
CA HIS A 158 -15.16 40.22 -12.40
C HIS A 158 -16.67 40.50 -12.28
N ALA A 159 -17.10 41.76 -12.46
CA ALA A 159 -18.51 42.13 -12.45
C ALA A 159 -19.32 41.43 -13.55
N ARG A 160 -18.73 41.23 -14.74
CA ARG A 160 -19.38 40.44 -15.81
C ARG A 160 -19.60 38.99 -15.40
N VAL A 161 -18.58 38.36 -14.82
CA VAL A 161 -18.69 36.96 -14.35
C VAL A 161 -19.75 36.83 -13.26
N LEU A 162 -19.82 37.77 -12.32
CA LEU A 162 -20.85 37.77 -11.28
C LEU A 162 -22.27 37.89 -11.89
N ALA A 163 -22.45 38.73 -12.91
CA ALA A 163 -23.75 38.86 -13.59
C ALA A 163 -24.17 37.56 -14.32
N GLU A 164 -23.21 36.85 -14.91
CA GLU A 164 -23.45 35.54 -15.53
C GLU A 164 -23.84 34.49 -14.49
N ILE A 165 -23.11 34.44 -13.37
CA ILE A 165 -23.40 33.52 -12.25
C ILE A 165 -24.78 33.83 -11.67
N ASP A 166 -25.14 35.10 -11.52
CA ASP A 166 -26.44 35.49 -10.97
C ASP A 166 -27.60 35.07 -11.85
N LYS A 167 -27.44 35.30 -13.16
CA LYS A 167 -28.40 34.85 -14.17
C LYS A 167 -28.54 33.33 -14.18
N ALA A 168 -27.43 32.60 -14.09
CA ALA A 168 -27.43 31.13 -14.08
C ALA A 168 -27.99 30.55 -12.77
N SER A 169 -27.79 31.24 -11.65
CA SER A 169 -28.17 30.77 -10.30
C SER A 169 -29.56 31.25 -9.86
N GLY A 170 -30.24 32.05 -10.70
CA GLY A 170 -31.55 32.61 -10.39
C GLY A 170 -31.55 33.59 -9.22
N GLY A 171 -30.53 34.45 -9.13
CA GLY A 171 -30.43 35.50 -8.10
C GLY A 171 -29.79 35.08 -6.77
N LYS A 172 -29.04 33.97 -6.73
CA LYS A 172 -28.43 33.41 -5.50
C LYS A 172 -26.93 33.70 -5.36
N THR A 173 -26.42 34.73 -6.03
CA THR A 173 -25.00 35.07 -5.95
C THR A 173 -24.66 35.63 -4.56
N VAL A 174 -23.67 35.05 -3.89
CA VAL A 174 -23.31 35.40 -2.50
C VAL A 174 -22.34 36.59 -2.42
N TRP A 175 -21.53 36.79 -3.48
CA TRP A 175 -20.50 37.83 -3.53
C TRP A 175 -20.95 39.31 -3.46
N PRO A 176 -22.22 39.73 -3.70
CA PRO A 176 -22.58 41.15 -3.56
C PRO A 176 -23.03 41.56 -2.15
N ALA A 177 -23.15 40.64 -1.18
CA ALA A 177 -23.68 40.96 0.15
C ALA A 177 -22.64 41.47 1.17
N ALA A 178 -21.34 41.27 0.90
CA ALA A 178 -20.30 41.47 1.91
C ALA A 178 -19.30 42.61 1.63
N ASP A 179 -19.27 43.18 0.41
CA ASP A 179 -18.30 44.22 0.05
C ASP A 179 -18.96 45.60 -0.11
N ARG A 180 -19.24 46.26 1.02
CA ARG A 180 -18.97 47.69 1.14
C ARG A 180 -17.79 47.85 2.09
N PRO A 181 -16.54 47.97 1.60
CA PRO A 181 -15.45 48.35 2.47
C PRO A 181 -15.75 49.75 3.04
N SER A 182 -15.88 49.86 4.36
CA SER A 182 -15.93 51.14 5.06
C SER A 182 -14.56 51.82 4.89
N ALA A 183 -14.54 52.98 4.27
CA ALA A 183 -13.35 53.79 4.03
C ALA A 183 -12.77 54.46 5.29
N GLU A 184 -12.83 53.82 6.46
CA GLU A 184 -12.29 54.37 7.72
C GLU A 184 -11.59 53.28 8.53
N ALA A 185 -10.31 53.07 8.24
CA ALA A 185 -9.33 52.54 9.20
C ALA A 185 -7.90 52.83 8.69
N VAL A 186 -7.60 54.11 8.47
CA VAL A 186 -6.22 54.60 8.48
C VAL A 186 -6.19 55.84 9.38
N ALA A 187 -5.94 55.60 10.66
CA ALA A 187 -5.37 56.54 11.61
C ALA A 187 -4.52 55.73 12.60
#